data_AF-A0A964N6I5-F1
#
_entry.id   AF-A0A964N6I5-F1
#
_cell.length_a   1.000
_cell.length_b   1.000
_cell.length_c   1.000
_cell.angle_alpha   90.00
_cell.angle_beta   90.00
_cell.angle_gamma   90.00
#
_symmetry.space_group_name_H-M   'P 1'
#
loop_
_entity.id
_entity.type
_entity.pdbx_description
1 polymer ?
#
loop_
_entity_poly.entity_id
_entity_poly.type
_entity_poly.pdbx_seq_one_letter_code
_entity_poly.pdbx_strand_id
1 'polypeptide(L)'
;MRGQAGESEQFLFPGNAPDKPLQGIKKFWRGATAQVRLKDYRIHDNRHTHASQLVSSRLSLEIVGRLLGRTSPMTTKRHAHLVDDPLRTTTERFDSKVDASKKLVKRMSS
;
A
#
# COMPACT_ATOMS: atom_id res chain seq x y z
N MET A 1 -15.50 38.44 13.38
CA MET A 1 -16.20 37.57 14.35
C MET A 1 -15.26 36.43 14.73
N ARG A 2 -14.81 36.39 15.99
CA ARG A 2 -14.09 35.25 16.58
C ARG A 2 -15.12 34.16 16.87
N GLY A 3 -14.93 32.97 16.29
CA GLY A 3 -15.62 31.75 16.71
C GLY A 3 -14.95 31.19 17.97
N GLN A 4 -15.77 30.64 18.84
CA GLN A 4 -15.54 30.41 20.26
C GLN A 4 -14.52 29.29 20.55
N ALA A 5 -13.79 29.46 21.66
CA ALA A 5 -13.00 28.41 22.30
C ALA A 5 -13.96 27.42 22.98
N GLY A 6 -13.89 26.15 22.61
CA GLY A 6 -14.62 25.04 23.24
C GLY A 6 -13.78 23.78 23.10
N GLU A 7 -13.27 23.30 24.24
CA GLU A 7 -12.41 22.13 24.45
C GLU A 7 -11.02 22.20 23.78
N SER A 8 -9.98 22.06 24.59
CA SER A 8 -8.62 21.83 24.08
C SER A 8 -8.61 20.51 23.32
N GLU A 9 -8.86 20.53 22.00
CA GLU A 9 -8.59 19.40 21.13
C GLU A 9 -7.08 19.12 21.20
N GLN A 10 -6.72 18.30 22.18
CA GLN A 10 -5.36 17.91 22.43
C GLN A 10 -4.89 17.12 21.21
N PHE A 11 -3.94 17.68 20.47
CA PHE A 11 -3.32 16.96 19.36
C PHE A 11 -2.70 15.66 19.88
N LEU A 12 -2.99 14.54 19.21
CA LEU A 12 -2.36 13.24 19.52
C LEU A 12 -0.82 13.35 19.45
N PHE A 13 -0.32 14.20 18.54
CA PHE A 13 1.09 14.55 18.43
C PHE A 13 1.25 16.07 18.61
N PRO A 14 1.44 16.57 19.83
CA PRO A 14 1.64 17.99 20.09
C PRO A 14 3.00 18.45 19.57
N GLY A 15 3.06 19.70 19.10
CA GLY A 15 4.30 20.35 18.71
C GLY A 15 4.98 21.03 19.89
N ASN A 16 6.03 21.81 19.60
CA ASN A 16 6.75 22.58 20.62
C ASN A 16 5.91 23.72 21.23
N ALA A 17 4.84 24.14 20.55
CA ALA A 17 3.88 25.10 21.07
C ALA A 17 2.61 24.33 21.51
N PRO A 18 2.08 24.61 22.71
CA PRO A 18 0.99 23.83 23.33
C PRO A 18 -0.32 23.85 22.52
N ASP A 19 -0.49 24.85 21.67
CA ASP A 19 -1.65 25.09 20.81
C ASP A 19 -1.41 24.70 19.35
N LYS A 20 -0.29 24.03 19.04
CA LYS A 20 0.06 23.65 17.66
C LYS A 20 0.37 22.15 17.54
N PRO A 21 -0.06 21.51 16.44
CA PRO A 21 0.32 20.13 16.18
C PRO A 21 1.81 20.04 15.86
N LEU A 22 2.37 18.83 15.92
CA LEU A 22 3.73 18.57 15.48
C LEU A 22 3.92 19.02 14.03
N GLN A 23 4.81 20.00 13.83
CA GLN A 23 5.22 20.47 12.51
C GLN A 23 6.64 19.97 12.20
N GLY A 24 6.88 19.58 10.94
CA GLY A 24 8.24 19.33 10.48
C GLY A 24 8.83 17.95 10.81
N ILE A 25 8.06 16.87 10.56
CA ILE A 25 8.53 15.47 10.68
C ILE A 25 9.80 15.14 9.88
N LYS A 26 10.14 15.96 8.86
CA LYS A 26 11.32 15.77 7.99
C LYS A 26 12.64 15.72 8.77
N LYS A 27 12.81 16.54 9.82
CA LYS A 27 14.04 16.56 10.63
C LYS A 27 14.22 15.26 11.41
N PHE A 28 13.15 14.83 12.08
CA PHE A 28 13.10 13.54 12.77
C PHE A 28 13.41 12.39 11.80
N TRP A 29 12.74 12.37 10.65
CA TRP A 29 12.93 11.33 9.64
C TRP A 29 14.36 11.21 9.15
N ARG A 30 15.01 12.35 8.85
CA ARG A 30 16.43 12.37 8.45
C ARG A 30 17.35 11.82 9.54
N GLY A 31 17.04 12.08 10.81
CA GLY A 31 17.77 11.49 11.93
C GLY A 31 17.60 9.98 11.98
N ALA A 32 16.36 9.49 11.89
CA ALA A 32 16.05 8.07 11.89
C ALA A 32 16.72 7.32 10.74
N THR A 33 16.63 7.82 9.50
CA THR A 33 17.27 7.18 8.34
C THR A 33 18.80 7.19 8.42
N ALA A 34 19.40 8.24 9.01
CA ALA A 34 20.84 8.31 9.21
C ALA A 34 21.36 7.24 10.20
N GLN A 35 20.61 6.97 11.28
CA GLN A 35 20.97 5.95 12.28
C GLN A 35 21.06 4.55 11.67
N VAL A 36 20.19 4.24 10.72
CA VAL A 36 20.18 2.94 10.01
C VAL A 36 20.90 2.99 8.65
N ARG A 37 21.63 4.08 8.35
CA ARG A 37 22.42 4.28 7.13
C ARG A 37 21.63 4.15 5.82
N LEU A 38 20.32 4.45 5.84
CA LEU A 38 19.48 4.48 4.65
C LEU A 38 19.70 5.79 3.88
N LYS A 39 20.06 5.67 2.58
CA LYS A 39 20.20 6.79 1.66
C LYS A 39 18.93 6.97 0.83
N ASP A 40 18.59 8.23 0.55
CA ASP A 40 17.49 8.64 -0.35
C ASP A 40 16.09 8.11 -0.02
N TYR A 41 15.86 7.64 1.21
CA TYR A 41 14.58 7.11 1.67
C TYR A 41 13.66 8.22 2.22
N ARG A 42 12.53 8.47 1.56
CA ARG A 42 11.56 9.52 1.90
C ARG A 42 10.41 8.96 2.75
N ILE A 43 9.78 9.80 3.55
CA ILE A 43 8.63 9.39 4.42
C ILE A 43 7.50 8.76 3.60
N HIS A 44 7.24 9.29 2.40
CA HIS A 44 6.20 8.78 1.50
C HIS A 44 6.49 7.36 0.99
N ASP A 45 7.76 6.94 0.99
CA ASP A 45 8.13 5.60 0.54
C ASP A 45 7.56 4.53 1.47
N ASN A 46 7.36 4.81 2.78
CA ASN A 46 6.65 3.90 3.67
C ASN A 46 5.22 3.61 3.17
N ARG A 47 4.53 4.64 2.67
CA ARG A 47 3.17 4.49 2.13
C ARG A 47 3.19 3.66 0.85
N HIS A 48 4.21 3.82 0.01
CA HIS A 48 4.39 3.00 -1.19
C HIS A 48 4.75 1.55 -0.87
N THR A 49 5.60 1.31 0.13
CA THR A 49 5.95 -0.04 0.61
C THR A 49 4.70 -0.75 1.14
N HIS A 50 3.92 -0.09 1.99
CA HIS A 50 2.66 -0.63 2.49
C HIS A 50 1.65 -0.92 1.37
N ALA A 51 1.50 0.00 0.40
CA ALA A 51 0.65 -0.23 -0.77
C ALA A 51 1.11 -1.45 -1.57
N SER A 52 2.41 -1.61 -1.79
CA SER A 52 2.99 -2.73 -2.53
C SER A 52 2.77 -4.07 -1.80
N GLN A 53 2.87 -4.08 -0.47
CA GLN A 53 2.58 -5.26 0.35
C GLN A 53 1.10 -5.66 0.28
N LEU A 54 0.18 -4.70 0.35
CA LEU A 54 -1.26 -4.96 0.26
C LEU A 54 -1.66 -5.50 -1.12
N VAL A 55 -1.08 -4.94 -2.18
CA VAL A 55 -1.30 -5.40 -3.56
C VAL A 55 -0.73 -6.79 -3.78
N SER A 56 0.48 -7.06 -3.27
CA SER A 56 1.09 -8.39 -3.33
C SER A 56 0.29 -9.43 -2.53
N SER A 57 -0.44 -9.00 -1.50
CA SER A 57 -1.36 -9.83 -0.70
C SER A 57 -2.70 -10.14 -1.40
N ARG A 58 -2.83 -9.87 -2.71
CA ARG A 58 -4.00 -10.16 -3.55
C ARG A 58 -5.27 -9.37 -3.20
N LEU A 59 -5.14 -8.24 -2.50
CA LEU A 59 -6.28 -7.36 -2.26
C LEU A 59 -6.58 -6.55 -3.53
N SER A 60 -7.86 -6.38 -3.83
CA SER A 60 -8.28 -5.57 -4.98
C SER A 60 -7.81 -4.12 -4.81
N LEU A 61 -7.48 -3.46 -5.91
CA LEU A 61 -7.03 -2.06 -5.91
C LEU A 61 -8.03 -1.11 -5.23
N GLU A 62 -9.32 -1.46 -5.24
CA GLU A 62 -10.37 -0.73 -4.54
C GLU A 62 -10.21 -0.83 -3.01
N ILE A 63 -9.98 -2.05 -2.48
CA ILE A 63 -9.75 -2.28 -1.05
C ILE A 63 -8.45 -1.58 -0.61
N VAL A 64 -7.39 -1.71 -1.41
CA VAL A 64 -6.11 -1.01 -1.14
C VAL A 64 -6.31 0.51 -1.11
N GLY A 65 -7.09 1.06 -2.05
CA GLY A 65 -7.40 2.48 -2.10
C GLY A 65 -8.15 2.98 -0.85
N ARG A 66 -9.08 2.18 -0.32
CA ARG A 66 -9.81 2.46 0.93
C ARG A 66 -8.88 2.39 2.15
N LEU A 67 -8.06 1.35 2.26
CA LEU A 67 -7.12 1.16 3.39
C LEU A 67 -6.06 2.27 3.48
N LEU A 68 -5.63 2.81 2.35
CA LEU A 68 -4.63 3.87 2.30
C LEU A 68 -5.20 5.28 2.53
N GLY A 69 -6.51 5.42 2.75
CA GLY A 69 -7.20 6.68 3.03
C GLY A 69 -7.23 7.60 1.80
N ARG A 70 -8.34 7.58 1.05
CA ARG A 70 -8.61 8.45 -0.13
C ARG A 70 -7.38 8.65 -1.04
N THR A 71 -6.78 7.55 -1.44
CA THR A 71 -5.70 7.56 -2.43
C THR A 71 -6.26 7.96 -3.79
N SER A 72 -5.69 8.98 -4.45
CA SER A 72 -6.06 9.31 -5.82
C SER A 72 -5.89 8.07 -6.72
N PRO A 73 -6.83 7.78 -7.63
CA PRO A 73 -6.70 6.65 -8.58
C PRO A 73 -5.37 6.65 -9.32
N MET A 74 -4.77 7.82 -9.53
CA MET A 74 -3.44 7.99 -10.15
C MET A 74 -2.32 7.28 -9.38
N THR A 75 -2.32 7.37 -8.04
CA THR A 75 -1.32 6.71 -7.19
C THR A 75 -1.55 5.20 -7.08
N THR A 76 -2.79 4.74 -7.21
CA THR A 76 -3.15 3.31 -7.20
C THR A 76 -2.83 2.63 -8.53
N LYS A 77 -3.03 3.33 -9.67
CA LYS A 77 -2.69 2.84 -11.01
C LYS A 77 -1.22 2.40 -11.14
N ARG A 78 -0.30 3.05 -10.41
CA ARG A 78 1.11 2.62 -10.36
C ARG A 78 1.27 1.18 -9.88
N HIS A 79 0.34 0.63 -9.10
CA HIS A 79 0.42 -0.75 -8.60
C HIS A 79 -0.43 -1.75 -9.39
N ALA A 80 -1.14 -1.34 -10.45
CA ALA A 80 -1.98 -2.24 -11.23
C ALA A 80 -1.19 -3.36 -11.91
N HIS A 81 0.01 -3.06 -12.42
CA HIS A 81 0.87 -4.05 -13.07
C HIS A 81 1.33 -5.19 -12.12
N LEU A 82 1.40 -4.94 -10.81
CA LEU A 82 1.70 -5.96 -9.81
C LEU A 82 0.52 -6.91 -9.56
N VAL A 83 -0.69 -6.53 -9.94
CA VAL A 83 -1.88 -7.40 -9.91
C VAL A 83 -1.97 -8.24 -11.18
N ASP A 84 -1.59 -7.67 -12.32
CA ASP A 84 -1.69 -8.34 -13.63
C ASP A 84 -0.73 -9.54 -13.78
N ASP A 85 0.47 -9.46 -13.22
CA ASP A 85 1.50 -10.50 -13.32
C ASP A 85 1.13 -11.79 -12.52
N PRO A 86 0.65 -11.70 -11.26
CA PRO A 86 0.06 -12.84 -10.55
C PRO A 86 -1.20 -13.42 -11.19
N LEU A 87 -2.04 -12.60 -11.83
CA LEU A 87 -3.25 -13.07 -12.51
C LEU A 87 -2.90 -13.93 -13.73
N ARG A 88 -1.95 -13.49 -14.56
CA ARG A 88 -1.46 -14.28 -15.69
C ARG A 88 -0.87 -15.61 -15.24
N THR A 89 0.03 -15.59 -14.25
CA THR A 89 0.64 -16.83 -13.72
C THR A 89 -0.39 -17.77 -13.09
N THR A 90 -1.48 -17.25 -12.53
CA THR A 90 -2.58 -18.08 -12.02
C THR A 90 -3.38 -18.72 -13.16
N THR A 91 -3.74 -17.94 -14.20
CA THR A 91 -4.45 -18.45 -15.38
C THR A 91 -3.63 -19.52 -16.11
N GLU A 92 -2.34 -19.29 -16.33
CA GLU A 92 -1.42 -20.27 -16.96
C GLU A 92 -1.34 -21.59 -16.16
N ARG A 93 -1.38 -21.51 -14.83
CA ARG A 93 -1.43 -22.69 -13.95
C ARG A 93 -2.77 -23.42 -14.01
N PHE A 94 -3.87 -22.73 -14.28
CA PHE A 94 -5.17 -23.36 -14.48
C PHE A 94 -5.27 -24.03 -15.84
N ASP A 95 -4.82 -23.35 -16.90
CA ASP A 95 -4.81 -23.90 -18.26
C ASP A 95 -4.00 -25.20 -18.35
N SER A 96 -2.78 -25.20 -17.77
CA SER A 96 -1.95 -26.40 -17.70
C SER A 96 -2.58 -27.56 -16.93
N LYS A 97 -3.34 -27.31 -15.86
CA LYS A 97 -4.09 -28.35 -15.14
C LYS A 97 -5.29 -28.88 -15.92
N VAL A 98 -6.01 -28.00 -16.63
CA VAL A 98 -7.14 -28.39 -17.48
C VAL A 98 -6.66 -29.25 -18.65
N ASP A 99 -5.54 -28.88 -19.28
CA ASP A 99 -4.95 -29.65 -20.37
C ASP A 99 -4.42 -31.01 -19.91
N ALA A 100 -3.79 -31.08 -18.73
CA ALA A 100 -3.38 -32.34 -18.12
C ALA A 100 -4.58 -33.26 -17.84
N SER A 101 -5.68 -32.70 -17.33
CA SER A 101 -6.93 -33.43 -17.08
C SER A 101 -7.56 -33.96 -18.38
N LYS A 102 -7.62 -33.13 -19.43
CA LYS A 102 -8.11 -33.56 -20.77
C LYS A 102 -7.27 -34.69 -21.37
N LYS A 103 -5.94 -34.64 -21.23
CA LYS A 103 -5.03 -35.70 -21.70
C LYS A 103 -5.24 -37.02 -20.95
N LEU A 104 -5.54 -36.96 -19.65
CA LEU A 104 -5.82 -38.13 -18.83
C LEU A 104 -7.11 -38.83 -19.28
N VAL A 105 -8.20 -38.07 -19.43
CA VAL A 105 -9.49 -38.60 -19.89
C VAL A 105 -9.37 -39.26 -21.27
N LYS A 106 -8.65 -38.63 -22.20
CA LYS A 106 -8.43 -39.18 -23.55
C LYS A 106 -7.65 -40.50 -23.55
N ARG A 107 -6.75 -40.73 -22.59
CA ARG A 107 -5.98 -41.98 -22.45
C ARG A 107 -6.76 -43.11 -21.78
N MET A 108 -7.78 -42.80 -21.00
CA MET A 108 -8.63 -43.80 -20.34
C MET A 108 -9.76 -44.30 -21.23
N SER A 109 -10.12 -43.53 -22.26
CA SER A 109 -11.15 -43.87 -23.25
C SER A 109 -10.59 -44.52 -24.53
N SER A 110 -9.32 -44.91 -24.54
CA SER A 110 -8.64 -45.60 -25.64
C SER A 110 -7.97 -46.86 -25.15
#